data_AF-A0A067BDL0-F1
#
_entry.id   AF-A0A067BDL0-F1
#
_cell.length_a   1.000
_cell.length_b   1.000
_cell.length_c   1.000
_cell.angle_alpha   90.00
_cell.angle_beta   90.00
_cell.angle_gamma   90.00
#
_symmetry.space_group_name_H-M   'P 1'
#
loop_
_entity.id
_entity.type
_entity.pdbx_description
1 polymer ?
#
loop_
_entity_poly.entity_id
_entity_poly.type
_entity_poly.pdbx_seq_one_letter_code
_entity_poly.pdbx_strand_id
1 'polypeptide(L)'
;YTLCGWQEPDLPFQPYPACSFKNWKTSTIENDHILFRPETSEIQYGFINADGHVGPNEFLIDNAQLPRLMECNVKIPSPDNLTPNRMAAMIWSFAENEPSDLSACVAMPRGTTARWSSHDCTSSRGFRAACYTNATTESSFAHWTLGDVSDGHRVTCPNGYAYGVPRNGYENRILFDLLWNDSPDVTAGIWINAKPFLDQMHNKAPVYDYDQASLAS
;
A
#
# COMPACT_ATOMS: atom_id res chain seq x y z
N TYR A 1 4.84 27.66 -8.97
CA TYR A 1 4.49 26.78 -7.85
C TYR A 1 3.94 25.49 -8.42
N THR A 2 4.79 24.50 -8.65
CA THR A 2 4.37 23.14 -9.03
C THR A 2 4.06 22.39 -7.73
N LEU A 3 2.84 21.88 -7.58
CA LEU A 3 2.49 20.99 -6.48
C LEU A 3 3.44 19.79 -6.52
N CYS A 4 4.37 19.67 -5.56
CA CYS A 4 5.17 18.48 -5.24
C CYS A 4 5.63 17.62 -6.43
N GLY A 5 6.12 18.24 -7.51
CA GLY A 5 6.58 17.49 -8.69
C GLY A 5 5.52 16.57 -9.30
N TRP A 6 4.24 16.94 -9.26
CA TRP A 6 3.11 16.21 -9.86
C TRP A 6 3.37 15.83 -11.32
N GLN A 7 3.06 14.59 -11.69
CA GLN A 7 3.20 14.07 -13.05
C GLN A 7 2.02 13.17 -13.42
N GLU A 8 1.58 13.28 -14.67
CA GLU A 8 0.52 12.48 -15.30
C GLU A 8 1.19 11.60 -16.36
N PRO A 9 1.64 10.40 -15.98
CA PRO A 9 2.42 9.56 -16.87
C PRO A 9 1.53 8.74 -17.81
N ASP A 10 2.00 8.55 -19.04
CA ASP A 10 1.34 7.69 -20.02
C ASP A 10 1.31 6.22 -19.58
N LEU A 11 0.23 5.54 -19.94
CA LEU A 11 0.10 4.08 -19.87
C LEU A 11 0.56 3.41 -21.18
N PRO A 12 0.93 2.11 -21.18
CA PRO A 12 0.78 1.11 -20.11
C PRO A 12 1.77 1.27 -18.96
N PHE A 13 1.39 0.68 -17.83
CA PHE A 13 2.21 0.57 -16.63
C PHE A 13 2.83 -0.82 -16.52
N GLN A 14 4.12 -0.88 -16.21
CA GLN A 14 4.81 -2.13 -15.85
C GLN A 14 4.65 -2.36 -14.34
N PRO A 15 4.00 -3.45 -13.92
CA PRO A 15 3.76 -3.71 -12.50
C PRO A 15 5.05 -4.08 -11.75
N TYR A 16 4.90 -4.33 -10.45
CA TYR A 16 5.96 -4.87 -9.60
C TYR A 16 6.64 -6.09 -10.27
N PRO A 17 7.98 -6.18 -10.25
CA PRO A 17 8.92 -5.35 -9.48
C PRO A 17 9.44 -4.10 -10.20
N ALA A 18 9.18 -3.94 -11.51
CA ALA A 18 9.75 -2.87 -12.33
C ALA A 18 9.12 -1.49 -12.02
N CYS A 19 7.79 -1.47 -11.82
CA CYS A 19 7.06 -0.30 -11.35
C CYS A 19 7.34 0.99 -12.15
N SER A 20 7.26 0.91 -13.48
CA SER A 20 7.60 2.01 -14.40
C SER A 20 6.47 2.31 -15.38
N PHE A 21 6.33 3.58 -15.75
CA PHE A 21 5.39 4.03 -16.77
C PHE A 21 6.00 4.03 -18.16
N LYS A 22 5.16 4.05 -19.19
CA LYS A 22 5.62 4.16 -20.58
C LYS A 22 6.47 5.43 -20.74
N ASN A 23 7.60 5.33 -21.44
CA ASN A 23 8.55 6.42 -21.69
C ASN A 23 9.31 6.95 -20.46
N TRP A 24 9.09 6.38 -19.27
CA TRP A 24 9.85 6.71 -18.07
C TRP A 24 11.11 5.83 -17.97
N LYS A 25 12.26 6.45 -17.76
CA LYS A 25 13.55 5.74 -17.63
C LYS A 25 13.76 5.15 -16.23
N THR A 26 13.06 5.68 -15.23
CA THR A 26 13.22 5.36 -13.82
C THR A 26 11.90 4.89 -13.23
N SER A 27 11.96 4.06 -12.19
CA SER A 27 10.77 3.51 -11.54
C SER A 27 10.07 4.55 -10.67
N THR A 28 8.81 4.29 -10.33
CA THR A 28 8.03 5.04 -9.33
C THR A 28 8.66 5.03 -7.93
N ILE A 29 9.55 4.07 -7.66
CA ILE A 29 10.29 3.94 -6.41
C ILE A 29 11.53 4.82 -6.41
N GLU A 30 12.27 4.84 -7.52
CA GLU A 30 13.41 5.76 -7.72
C GLU A 30 12.97 7.24 -7.75
N ASN A 31 11.69 7.49 -8.06
CA ASN A 31 11.07 8.81 -8.02
C ASN A 31 9.99 8.92 -6.93
N ASP A 32 10.29 8.46 -5.72
CA ASP A 32 9.35 8.46 -4.59
C ASP A 32 8.80 9.88 -4.26
N HIS A 33 9.61 10.91 -4.49
CA HIS A 33 9.28 12.33 -4.35
C HIS A 33 8.29 12.87 -5.39
N ILE A 34 8.06 12.15 -6.50
CA ILE A 34 7.11 12.53 -7.55
C ILE A 34 5.72 12.01 -7.18
N LEU A 35 4.72 12.90 -7.27
CA LEU A 35 3.31 12.53 -7.20
C LEU A 35 2.82 12.04 -8.57
N PHE A 36 2.89 10.72 -8.78
CA PHE A 36 2.32 10.09 -9.97
C PHE A 36 0.80 10.00 -9.86
N ARG A 37 0.12 10.59 -10.84
CA ARG A 37 -1.32 10.53 -11.04
C ARG A 37 -1.62 10.02 -12.45
N PRO A 38 -1.56 8.71 -12.72
CA PRO A 38 -2.00 8.19 -14.00
C PRO A 38 -3.52 8.24 -14.08
N GLU A 39 -4.02 8.62 -15.24
CA GLU A 39 -5.43 8.85 -15.54
C GLU A 39 -5.90 7.95 -16.68
N THR A 40 -7.15 7.49 -16.58
CA THR A 40 -7.82 6.78 -17.68
C THR A 40 -9.27 7.18 -17.77
N SER A 41 -9.81 7.15 -18.98
CA SER A 41 -11.23 7.37 -19.25
C SER A 41 -11.83 6.10 -19.84
N GLU A 42 -12.96 5.66 -19.28
CA GLU A 42 -13.76 4.54 -19.78
C GLU A 42 -14.87 5.02 -20.73
N ILE A 43 -15.05 6.34 -20.89
CA ILE A 43 -16.03 6.93 -21.82
C ILE A 43 -15.81 6.42 -23.25
N GLN A 44 -16.90 6.01 -23.91
CA GLN A 44 -16.91 5.59 -25.30
C GLN A 44 -18.06 6.26 -26.07
N TYR A 45 -17.74 6.86 -27.21
CA TYR A 45 -18.67 7.56 -28.10
C TYR A 45 -18.98 6.70 -29.33
N GLY A 46 -19.84 5.70 -29.15
CA GLY A 46 -20.14 4.73 -30.22
C GLY A 46 -18.90 3.92 -30.59
N PHE A 47 -18.34 4.17 -31.78
CA PHE A 47 -17.11 3.51 -32.24
C PHE A 47 -15.83 4.29 -31.91
N ILE A 48 -15.95 5.46 -31.26
CA ILE A 48 -14.84 6.35 -30.92
C ILE A 48 -14.50 6.19 -29.43
N ASN A 49 -13.22 6.00 -29.12
CA ASN A 49 -12.69 5.91 -27.76
C ASN A 49 -12.49 7.29 -27.12
N ALA A 50 -12.03 7.34 -25.87
CA ALA A 50 -11.85 8.58 -25.12
C ALA A 50 -10.83 9.54 -25.74
N ASP A 51 -9.87 9.02 -26.51
CA ASP A 51 -8.84 9.80 -27.22
C ASP A 51 -9.33 10.32 -28.58
N GLY A 52 -10.56 10.03 -28.97
CA GLY A 52 -11.10 10.43 -30.28
C GLY A 52 -10.73 9.51 -31.44
N HIS A 53 -10.19 8.31 -31.17
CA HIS A 53 -9.82 7.32 -32.18
C HIS A 53 -10.89 6.25 -32.35
N VAL A 54 -10.99 5.66 -33.55
CA VAL A 54 -11.87 4.51 -33.78
C VAL A 54 -11.28 3.27 -33.09
N GLY A 55 -12.03 2.69 -32.16
CA GLY A 55 -11.59 1.51 -31.40
C GLY A 55 -12.06 1.51 -29.94
N PRO A 56 -11.63 0.53 -29.14
CA PRO A 56 -11.86 0.51 -27.70
C PRO A 56 -10.91 1.47 -26.95
N ASN A 57 -11.23 1.76 -25.69
CA ASN A 57 -10.26 2.34 -24.75
C ASN A 57 -9.21 1.29 -24.39
N GLU A 58 -7.95 1.67 -24.39
CA GLU A 58 -6.83 0.79 -24.03
C GLU A 58 -6.23 1.21 -22.68
N PHE A 59 -5.57 0.25 -22.01
CA PHE A 59 -4.83 0.47 -20.77
C PHE A 59 -5.62 1.10 -19.62
N LEU A 60 -6.89 0.73 -19.45
CA LEU A 60 -7.75 1.24 -18.38
C LEU A 60 -7.19 0.93 -16.98
N ILE A 61 -7.32 1.89 -16.05
CA ILE A 61 -7.09 1.66 -14.63
C ILE A 61 -8.38 1.07 -14.04
N ASP A 62 -8.48 -0.25 -14.07
CA ASP A 62 -9.64 -0.98 -13.57
C ASP A 62 -9.37 -1.62 -12.19
N ASN A 63 -10.29 -2.50 -11.76
CA ASN A 63 -10.16 -3.23 -10.49
C ASN A 63 -8.92 -4.13 -10.45
N ALA A 64 -8.43 -4.61 -11.58
CA ALA A 64 -7.26 -5.49 -11.66
C ALA A 64 -5.95 -4.68 -11.66
N GLN A 65 -5.96 -3.49 -12.25
CA GLN A 65 -4.78 -2.64 -12.37
C GLN A 65 -4.55 -1.78 -11.11
N LEU A 66 -5.60 -1.35 -10.42
CA LEU A 66 -5.48 -0.52 -9.22
C LEU A 66 -4.56 -1.11 -8.14
N PRO A 67 -4.71 -2.38 -7.71
CA PRO A 67 -3.82 -2.96 -6.72
C PRO A 67 -2.35 -2.95 -7.17
N ARG A 68 -2.09 -3.16 -8.47
CA ARG A 68 -0.73 -3.18 -9.04
C ARG A 68 -0.07 -1.80 -9.02
N LEU A 69 -0.85 -0.74 -9.23
CA LEU A 69 -0.39 0.63 -9.10
C LEU A 69 -0.05 0.95 -7.63
N MET A 70 -0.90 0.50 -6.69
CA MET A 70 -0.65 0.70 -5.27
C MET A 70 0.59 -0.05 -4.78
N GLU A 71 0.79 -1.30 -5.22
CA GLU A 71 2.01 -2.09 -5.00
C GLU A 71 3.27 -1.39 -5.52
N CYS A 72 3.13 -0.41 -6.41
CA CYS A 72 4.23 0.36 -6.96
C CYS A 72 4.30 1.79 -6.44
N ASN A 73 3.71 2.10 -5.28
CA ASN A 73 3.77 3.44 -4.69
C ASN A 73 3.27 4.55 -5.66
N VAL A 74 2.29 4.24 -6.51
CA VAL A 74 1.53 5.25 -7.25
C VAL A 74 0.56 5.91 -6.29
N LYS A 75 0.64 7.23 -6.16
CA LYS A 75 -0.01 7.96 -5.06
C LYS A 75 -1.45 8.31 -5.36
N ILE A 76 -1.77 8.61 -6.62
CA ILE A 76 -3.09 9.11 -7.02
C ILE A 76 -3.55 8.42 -8.31
N PRO A 77 -3.77 7.09 -8.33
CA PRO A 77 -4.38 6.46 -9.50
C PRO A 77 -5.77 7.08 -9.74
N SER A 78 -6.02 7.54 -10.96
CA SER A 78 -7.25 8.26 -11.34
C SER A 78 -8.04 7.44 -12.36
N PRO A 79 -8.71 6.35 -11.93
CA PRO A 79 -9.61 5.60 -12.80
C PRO A 79 -10.88 6.41 -13.09
N ASP A 80 -11.55 6.09 -14.19
CA ASP A 80 -12.91 6.54 -14.43
C ASP A 80 -13.90 5.79 -13.51
N ASN A 81 -15.16 6.24 -13.42
CA ASN A 81 -16.26 5.58 -12.70
C ASN A 81 -15.86 5.02 -11.32
N LEU A 82 -15.55 5.89 -10.35
CA LEU A 82 -15.22 5.47 -8.99
C LEU A 82 -16.35 4.62 -8.39
N THR A 83 -16.02 3.39 -8.02
CA THR A 83 -16.90 2.45 -7.29
C THR A 83 -16.31 2.14 -5.91
N PRO A 84 -17.10 1.64 -4.95
CA PRO A 84 -16.59 1.18 -3.66
C PRO A 84 -15.42 0.20 -3.79
N ASN A 85 -15.51 -0.75 -4.74
CA ASN A 85 -14.44 -1.73 -4.99
C ASN A 85 -13.15 -1.07 -5.49
N ARG A 86 -13.25 -0.06 -6.38
CA ARG A 86 -12.08 0.71 -6.86
C ARG A 86 -11.44 1.49 -5.73
N MET A 87 -12.23 2.14 -4.89
CA MET A 87 -11.71 2.87 -3.73
C MET A 87 -11.01 1.93 -2.73
N ALA A 88 -11.60 0.76 -2.46
CA ALA A 88 -10.99 -0.25 -1.59
C ALA A 88 -9.66 -0.81 -2.16
N ALA A 89 -9.56 -0.95 -3.48
CA ALA A 89 -8.36 -1.39 -4.18
C ALA A 89 -7.20 -0.37 -4.13
N MET A 90 -7.49 0.91 -3.84
CA MET A 90 -6.47 1.96 -3.65
C MET A 90 -5.82 1.93 -2.26
N ILE A 91 -6.42 1.21 -1.31
CA ILE A 91 -5.79 1.00 0.00
C ILE A 91 -4.74 -0.11 -0.19
N TRP A 92 -3.58 -0.04 0.46
CA TRP A 92 -2.57 -1.12 0.37
C TRP A 92 -2.24 -1.73 1.73
N SER A 93 -2.64 -1.07 2.82
CA SER A 93 -2.30 -1.44 4.19
C SER A 93 -3.36 -2.34 4.82
N PHE A 94 -4.33 -1.78 5.55
CA PHE A 94 -5.35 -2.54 6.26
C PHE A 94 -6.35 -3.22 5.34
N ALA A 95 -6.88 -4.36 5.79
CA ALA A 95 -8.01 -5.02 5.17
C ALA A 95 -9.30 -4.23 5.44
N GLU A 96 -10.37 -4.61 4.77
CA GLU A 96 -11.68 -4.00 5.00
C GLU A 96 -12.11 -4.21 6.47
N ASN A 97 -12.64 -3.15 7.09
CA ASN A 97 -13.06 -3.13 8.50
C ASN A 97 -11.93 -3.39 9.54
N GLU A 98 -10.67 -3.25 9.15
CA GLU A 98 -9.52 -3.33 10.06
C GLU A 98 -8.89 -1.94 10.32
N PRO A 99 -8.28 -1.71 11.49
CA PRO A 99 -8.17 -2.62 12.63
C PRO A 99 -9.52 -2.80 13.36
N SER A 100 -9.91 -4.04 13.63
CA SER A 100 -11.14 -4.39 14.34
C SER A 100 -10.99 -4.34 15.86
N ASP A 101 -9.76 -4.49 16.36
CA ASP A 101 -9.39 -4.38 17.77
C ASP A 101 -8.12 -3.54 17.91
N LEU A 102 -8.23 -2.40 18.60
CA LEU A 102 -7.14 -1.47 18.85
C LEU A 102 -6.19 -1.90 19.97
N SER A 103 -6.58 -2.89 20.79
CA SER A 103 -5.72 -3.50 21.80
C SER A 103 -4.85 -4.61 21.23
N ALA A 104 -5.25 -5.18 20.10
CA ALA A 104 -4.54 -6.25 19.40
C ALA A 104 -3.25 -5.77 18.69
N CYS A 105 -2.43 -6.74 18.30
CA CYS A 105 -1.27 -6.51 17.46
C CYS A 105 -1.69 -6.44 15.99
N VAL A 106 -0.88 -5.82 15.15
CA VAL A 106 -1.15 -5.74 13.72
C VAL A 106 -0.30 -6.77 13.00
N ALA A 107 -0.93 -7.56 12.14
CA ALA A 107 -0.24 -8.57 11.36
C ALA A 107 -0.71 -8.58 9.90
N MET A 108 0.16 -9.09 9.02
CA MET A 108 -0.18 -9.56 7.67
C MET A 108 -0.25 -11.10 7.72
N PRO A 109 -1.44 -11.70 7.81
CA PRO A 109 -1.59 -13.15 7.88
C PRO A 109 -1.36 -13.80 6.50
N ARG A 110 -0.77 -14.99 6.49
CA ARG A 110 -0.67 -15.82 5.28
C ARG A 110 -2.06 -16.22 4.79
N GLY A 111 -2.20 -16.36 3.47
CA GLY A 111 -3.46 -16.76 2.84
C GLY A 111 -4.46 -15.62 2.66
N THR A 112 -4.04 -14.37 2.89
CA THR A 112 -4.84 -13.15 2.69
C THR A 112 -4.27 -12.26 1.59
N THR A 113 -4.94 -11.13 1.28
CA THR A 113 -4.65 -10.23 0.15
C THR A 113 -3.52 -9.21 0.41
N ALA A 114 -2.40 -9.63 1.02
CA ALA A 114 -1.29 -8.74 1.42
C ALA A 114 -1.70 -7.56 2.34
N ARG A 115 -2.86 -7.68 2.99
CA ARG A 115 -3.42 -6.63 3.86
C ARG A 115 -3.18 -6.94 5.33
N TRP A 116 -3.25 -5.89 6.14
CA TRP A 116 -3.07 -5.95 7.58
C TRP A 116 -4.39 -6.12 8.31
N SER A 117 -4.35 -6.79 9.45
CA SER A 117 -5.50 -7.02 10.33
C SER A 117 -5.07 -7.07 11.78
N SER A 118 -6.01 -6.81 12.68
CA SER A 118 -5.85 -7.05 14.11
C SER A 118 -5.67 -8.55 14.37
N HIS A 119 -4.69 -8.89 15.20
CA HIS A 119 -4.37 -10.27 15.53
C HIS A 119 -3.91 -10.39 17.00
N ASP A 120 -4.29 -11.50 17.63
CA ASP A 120 -3.88 -11.81 19.02
C ASP A 120 -2.35 -11.81 19.12
N CYS A 121 -1.83 -10.86 19.90
CA CYS A 121 -0.40 -10.66 20.13
C CYS A 121 0.30 -11.88 20.72
N THR A 122 -0.43 -12.77 21.42
CA THR A 122 0.14 -13.94 22.10
C THR A 122 0.10 -15.21 21.26
N SER A 123 -0.28 -15.08 19.98
CA SER A 123 -0.44 -16.22 19.10
C SER A 123 0.83 -17.05 18.97
N SER A 124 0.70 -18.37 19.18
CA SER A 124 1.77 -19.34 18.96
C SER A 124 1.88 -19.81 17.50
N ARG A 125 1.13 -19.20 16.58
CA ARG A 125 0.94 -19.70 15.19
C ARG A 125 2.15 -19.51 14.27
N GLY A 126 3.31 -19.11 14.77
CA GLY A 126 4.48 -18.99 13.91
C GLY A 126 4.51 -17.67 13.14
N PHE A 127 4.35 -16.54 13.81
CA PHE A 127 4.48 -15.23 13.16
C PHE A 127 5.91 -14.73 13.24
N ARG A 128 6.35 -13.97 12.23
CA ARG A 128 7.70 -13.39 12.18
C ARG A 128 7.65 -11.88 12.16
N ALA A 129 8.68 -11.23 12.67
CA ALA A 129 8.76 -9.77 12.68
C ALA A 129 9.05 -9.20 11.28
N ALA A 130 8.38 -8.10 10.90
CA ALA A 130 8.77 -7.29 9.75
C ALA A 130 10.00 -6.45 10.09
N CYS A 131 11.16 -6.86 9.60
CA CYS A 131 12.43 -6.24 9.94
C CYS A 131 12.96 -5.44 8.75
N TYR A 132 13.32 -4.18 8.97
CA TYR A 132 13.85 -3.31 7.93
C TYR A 132 15.20 -2.71 8.31
N THR A 133 15.96 -2.35 7.29
CA THR A 133 17.11 -1.47 7.40
C THR A 133 17.08 -0.47 6.27
N ASN A 134 17.62 0.73 6.47
CA ASN A 134 17.67 1.73 5.41
C ASN A 134 18.59 1.24 4.30
N ALA A 135 18.20 1.41 3.04
CA ALA A 135 19.12 1.20 1.94
C ALA A 135 20.33 2.13 2.09
N THR A 136 21.52 1.59 1.89
CA THR A 136 22.80 2.33 1.93
C THR A 136 23.04 3.14 0.66
N THR A 137 22.23 2.92 -0.38
CA THR A 137 22.25 3.62 -1.67
C THR A 137 20.96 4.44 -1.83
N GLU A 138 21.00 5.47 -2.69
CA GLU A 138 19.95 6.48 -2.95
C GLU A 138 18.57 5.93 -3.38
N SER A 139 18.37 4.62 -3.39
CA SER A 139 17.05 4.00 -3.54
C SER A 139 16.24 4.24 -2.26
N SER A 140 15.16 5.01 -2.38
CA SER A 140 14.24 5.40 -1.30
C SER A 140 13.59 4.25 -0.49
N PHE A 141 13.64 3.00 -0.97
CA PHE A 141 12.98 1.87 -0.32
C PHE A 141 13.88 1.19 0.72
N ALA A 142 13.29 0.79 1.85
CA ALA A 142 14.00 0.05 2.88
C ALA A 142 14.25 -1.40 2.44
N HIS A 143 15.37 -1.98 2.87
CA HIS A 143 15.61 -3.42 2.69
C HIS A 143 14.86 -4.18 3.79
N TRP A 144 13.98 -5.10 3.40
CA TRP A 144 13.13 -5.87 4.31
C TRP A 144 13.60 -7.32 4.43
N THR A 145 13.42 -7.88 5.62
CA THR A 145 13.65 -9.30 5.93
C THR A 145 12.68 -9.76 7.01
N LEU A 146 12.60 -11.06 7.22
CA LEU A 146 11.82 -11.65 8.31
C LEU A 146 12.71 -11.91 9.52
N GLY A 147 12.18 -11.58 10.70
CA GLY A 147 12.78 -11.98 11.96
C GLY A 147 12.53 -13.45 12.32
N ASP A 148 12.92 -13.80 13.54
CA ASP A 148 12.60 -15.10 14.11
C ASP A 148 11.10 -15.24 14.40
N VAL A 149 10.65 -16.48 14.48
CA VAL A 149 9.30 -16.79 14.95
C VAL A 149 9.13 -16.26 16.36
N SER A 150 8.12 -15.42 16.57
CA SER A 150 7.89 -14.69 17.81
C SER A 150 6.42 -14.38 18.02
N ASP A 151 6.07 -14.07 19.27
CA ASP A 151 4.81 -13.40 19.59
C ASP A 151 4.90 -11.90 19.24
N GLY A 152 3.76 -11.23 19.15
CA GLY A 152 3.66 -9.83 18.73
C GLY A 152 4.20 -8.82 19.75
N HIS A 153 4.47 -9.24 20.99
CA HIS A 153 5.04 -8.37 22.04
C HIS A 153 6.56 -8.44 22.09
N ARG A 154 7.16 -9.57 21.69
CA ARG A 154 8.58 -9.86 21.80
C ARG A 154 9.16 -10.29 20.46
N VAL A 155 9.08 -9.36 19.52
CA VAL A 155 9.64 -9.51 18.19
C VAL A 155 11.16 -9.31 18.20
N THR A 156 11.88 -10.16 17.48
CA THR A 156 13.34 -10.08 17.34
C THR A 156 13.70 -9.93 15.87
N CYS A 157 14.51 -8.92 15.57
CA CYS A 157 15.07 -8.69 14.24
C CYS A 157 16.54 -9.09 14.18
N PRO A 158 17.04 -9.49 12.99
CA PRO A 158 18.47 -9.73 12.78
C PRO A 158 19.32 -8.50 13.12
N ASN A 159 20.59 -8.71 13.45
CA ASN A 159 21.53 -7.62 13.72
C ASN A 159 21.57 -6.61 12.56
N GLY A 160 21.43 -5.32 12.88
CA GLY A 160 21.41 -4.24 11.89
C GLY A 160 20.03 -3.97 11.28
N TYR A 161 18.98 -4.68 11.70
CA TYR A 161 17.59 -4.44 11.32
C TYR A 161 16.76 -3.99 12.53
N ALA A 162 15.75 -3.17 12.25
CA ALA A 162 14.76 -2.71 13.21
C ALA A 162 13.37 -3.27 12.89
N TYR A 163 12.54 -3.46 13.92
CA TYR A 163 11.14 -3.82 13.73
C TYR A 163 10.34 -2.63 13.20
N GLY A 164 9.68 -2.79 12.06
CA GLY A 164 9.12 -1.66 11.31
C GLY A 164 7.74 -1.86 10.74
N VAL A 165 7.29 -0.81 10.07
CA VAL A 165 6.05 -0.75 9.29
C VAL A 165 6.39 -0.33 7.86
N PRO A 166 5.82 -0.98 6.83
CA PRO A 166 5.96 -0.52 5.45
C PRO A 166 5.48 0.92 5.29
N ARG A 167 6.25 1.71 4.54
CA ARG A 167 5.96 3.14 4.30
C ARG A 167 5.12 3.38 3.05
N ASN A 168 5.05 2.39 2.17
CA ASN A 168 4.29 2.43 0.92
C ASN A 168 3.89 1.01 0.48
N GLY A 169 3.07 0.92 -0.57
CA GLY A 169 2.61 -0.37 -1.10
C GLY A 169 3.72 -1.25 -1.68
N TYR A 170 4.86 -0.69 -2.10
CA TYR A 170 6.00 -1.47 -2.61
C TYR A 170 6.73 -2.21 -1.49
N GLU A 171 7.03 -1.52 -0.40
CA GLU A 171 7.57 -2.14 0.81
C GLU A 171 6.62 -3.22 1.36
N ASN A 172 5.31 -2.95 1.30
CA ASN A 172 4.30 -3.93 1.70
C ASN A 172 4.31 -5.17 0.79
N ARG A 173 4.45 -4.97 -0.53
CA ARG A 173 4.56 -6.05 -1.51
C ARG A 173 5.81 -6.91 -1.28
N ILE A 174 6.95 -6.28 -0.98
CA ILE A 174 8.19 -7.01 -0.65
C ILE A 174 7.97 -7.91 0.57
N LEU A 175 7.36 -7.39 1.64
CA LEU A 175 7.04 -8.20 2.82
C LEU A 175 6.08 -9.35 2.48
N PHE A 176 5.08 -9.11 1.63
CA PHE A 176 4.18 -10.17 1.19
C PHE A 176 4.90 -11.26 0.39
N ASP A 177 5.83 -10.90 -0.49
CA ASP A 177 6.66 -11.88 -1.20
C ASP A 177 7.57 -12.67 -0.25
N LEU A 178 8.16 -12.01 0.75
CA LEU A 178 8.95 -12.65 1.80
C LEU A 178 8.09 -13.65 2.59
N LEU A 179 6.87 -13.26 2.98
CA LEU A 179 5.92 -14.17 3.60
C LEU A 179 5.65 -15.36 2.68
N TRP A 180 5.29 -15.10 1.43
CA TRP A 180 4.88 -16.15 0.50
C TRP A 180 5.98 -17.17 0.23
N ASN A 181 7.23 -16.69 0.09
CA ASN A 181 8.41 -17.52 -0.19
C ASN A 181 8.96 -18.26 1.05
N ASP A 182 8.58 -17.83 2.26
CA ASP A 182 8.97 -18.54 3.49
C ASP A 182 8.13 -19.80 3.71
N SER A 183 8.61 -20.71 4.57
CA SER A 183 7.96 -22.01 4.80
C SER A 183 6.53 -21.86 5.33
N PRO A 184 5.50 -22.38 4.62
CA PRO A 184 4.12 -22.28 5.06
C PRO A 184 3.82 -23.11 6.32
N ASP A 185 4.62 -24.14 6.60
CA ASP A 185 4.48 -24.99 7.78
C ASP A 185 4.98 -24.32 9.06
N VAL A 186 5.82 -23.29 8.92
CA VAL A 186 6.46 -22.59 10.04
C VAL A 186 5.89 -21.19 10.22
N THR A 187 5.52 -20.53 9.11
CA THR A 187 5.24 -19.10 9.11
C THR A 187 3.80 -18.81 8.74
N ALA A 188 2.96 -18.49 9.73
CA ALA A 188 1.56 -18.13 9.53
C ALA A 188 1.33 -16.66 9.17
N GLY A 189 2.33 -15.78 9.33
CA GLY A 189 2.20 -14.38 8.98
C GLY A 189 3.35 -13.52 9.48
N ILE A 190 3.22 -12.21 9.26
CA ILE A 190 4.21 -11.21 9.64
C ILE A 190 3.60 -10.21 10.62
N TRP A 191 4.27 -9.96 11.74
CA TRP A 191 3.96 -8.86 12.64
C TRP A 191 4.38 -7.53 12.01
N ILE A 192 3.51 -6.52 12.07
CA ILE A 192 3.75 -5.18 11.54
C ILE A 192 3.75 -4.17 12.69
N ASN A 193 4.76 -3.31 12.76
CA ASN A 193 4.91 -2.31 13.82
C ASN A 193 3.98 -1.08 13.63
N ALA A 194 2.69 -1.32 13.36
CA ALA A 194 1.71 -0.26 13.11
C ALA A 194 1.03 0.25 14.39
N LYS A 195 1.10 -0.51 15.50
CA LYS A 195 0.43 -0.18 16.77
C LYS A 195 0.75 1.22 17.32
N PRO A 196 2.02 1.69 17.31
CA PRO A 196 2.33 3.05 17.77
C PRO A 196 1.58 4.15 16.98
N PHE A 197 1.35 3.94 15.68
CA PHE A 197 0.62 4.87 14.83
C PHE A 197 -0.88 4.85 15.10
N LEU A 198 -1.45 3.66 15.31
CA LEU A 198 -2.85 3.50 15.71
C LEU A 198 -3.11 4.20 17.05
N ASP A 199 -2.26 3.97 18.04
CA ASP A 199 -2.41 4.60 19.36
C ASP A 199 -2.30 6.13 19.28
N GLN A 200 -1.42 6.66 18.43
CA GLN A 200 -1.33 8.10 18.22
C GLN A 200 -2.58 8.69 17.56
N MET A 201 -3.18 7.98 16.59
CA MET A 201 -4.39 8.42 15.91
C MET A 201 -5.60 8.42 16.85
N HIS A 202 -5.74 7.40 17.69
CA HIS A 202 -6.88 7.25 18.60
C HIS A 202 -6.78 8.08 19.88
N ASN A 203 -5.56 8.39 20.34
CA ASN A 203 -5.35 9.26 21.51
C ASN A 203 -5.42 10.76 21.16
N LYS A 204 -5.46 11.13 19.88
CA LYS A 204 -5.78 12.49 19.46
C LYS A 204 -7.30 12.65 19.41
N ALA A 205 -7.82 13.67 20.09
CA ALA A 205 -9.22 14.07 19.93
C ALA A 205 -9.51 14.25 18.42
N PRO A 206 -10.68 13.81 17.93
CA PRO A 206 -11.04 14.00 16.53
C PRO A 206 -10.97 15.51 16.20
N VAL A 207 -10.19 15.87 15.19
CA VAL A 207 -10.02 17.26 14.72
C VAL A 207 -11.22 17.75 13.90
N TYR A 208 -12.31 16.98 13.87
CA TYR A 208 -13.53 17.35 13.17
C TYR A 208 -14.49 18.05 14.13
N ASP A 209 -14.27 19.35 14.32
CA ASP A 209 -15.29 20.27 14.81
C ASP A 209 -16.26 20.56 13.65
N TYR A 210 -17.37 19.83 13.60
CA TYR A 210 -18.49 20.12 12.68
C TYR A 210 -19.50 21.12 13.28
N ASP A 211 -19.23 21.72 14.45
CA ASP A 211 -20.19 22.57 15.18
C ASP A 211 -20.16 24.07 14.80
N GLN A 212 -19.65 24.42 13.61
CA GLN A 212 -19.82 25.77 13.04
C GLN A 212 -20.73 25.83 11.81
N ALA A 213 -21.82 25.07 11.82
CA ALA A 213 -22.99 25.35 10.98
C ALA A 213 -24.22 25.70 11.83
N SER A 214 -24.09 26.71 12.71
CA SER A 214 -25.24 27.44 13.25
C SER A 214 -25.02 28.96 13.07
N LEU A 215 -25.32 29.43 11.87
CA LEU A 215 -25.71 30.82 11.62
C LEU A 215 -27.15 30.73 11.12
N ALA A 216 -28.10 30.77 12.05
CA ALA A 216 -28.81 31.98 12.47
C ALA A 216 -29.95 32.31 11.50
N SER A 217 -31.15 32.33 12.08
CA SER A 217 -32.42 32.71 11.49
C SER A 217 -32.46 34.19 11.11
#